data_AF-A0A9P0JIP7-F1
#
_entry.id   AF-A0A9P0JIP7-F1
#
_cell.length_a   1.000
_cell.length_b   1.000
_cell.length_c   1.000
_cell.angle_alpha   90.00
_cell.angle_beta   90.00
_cell.angle_gamma   90.00
#
_symmetry.space_group_name_H-M   'P 1'
#
loop_
_entity.id
_entity.type
_entity.pdbx_description
1 polymer ?
#
loop_
_entity_poly.entity_id
_entity_poly.type
_entity_poly.pdbx_seq_one_letter_code
_entity_poly.pdbx_strand_id
1 'polypeptide(L)'
;MEEVQGDESAVSNINDGSKIRKRANKKQIRKRGRYQDPDPDLTKFKRPCSHDNKTFQCQKVKISDIRAIRSKLYDVPDKTMQDMKLCHMNSVSTTARKRPVKNNPRQRTRAAFFFKVKGNRSTKAVKVCRFFFMAAVGVKNYFVQND
;
A
#
# COMPACT_ATOMS: atom_id res chain seq x y z
N MET A 1 39.71 45.51 49.67
CA MET A 1 40.47 45.03 48.49
C MET A 1 41.03 43.68 48.91
N GLU A 2 40.62 42.53 48.40
CA GLU A 2 39.87 42.18 47.18
C GLU A 2 38.94 41.00 47.48
N GLU A 3 37.76 41.01 46.87
CA GLU A 3 36.92 39.86 46.63
C GLU A 3 37.48 39.08 45.43
N VAL A 4 37.51 37.74 45.47
CA VAL A 4 37.40 36.95 44.23
C VAL A 4 36.58 35.69 44.50
N GLN A 5 35.48 35.62 43.76
CA GLN A 5 34.45 34.61 43.74
C GLN A 5 34.98 33.29 43.12
N GLY A 6 34.63 32.16 43.72
CA GLY A 6 34.86 30.83 43.14
C GLY A 6 33.78 30.49 42.12
N ASP A 7 34.20 30.27 40.88
CA ASP A 7 33.36 29.95 39.71
C ASP A 7 32.52 28.67 39.88
N GLU A 8 31.19 28.83 39.92
CA GLU A 8 30.24 27.76 39.63
C GLU A 8 30.19 27.51 38.11
N SER A 9 31.03 26.59 37.64
CA SER A 9 30.97 26.12 36.24
C SER A 9 29.75 25.23 36.03
N ALA A 10 28.67 25.84 35.52
CA ALA A 10 27.44 25.18 35.10
C ALA A 10 27.70 24.00 34.14
N VAL A 11 27.39 22.79 34.60
CA VAL A 11 27.33 21.59 33.75
C VAL A 11 26.13 21.73 32.82
N SER A 12 26.36 22.22 31.60
CA SER A 12 25.34 22.28 30.57
C SER A 12 24.93 20.87 30.16
N ASN A 13 23.79 20.39 30.67
CA ASN A 13 23.14 19.17 30.23
C ASN A 13 22.78 19.28 28.73
N ILE A 14 23.62 18.70 27.87
CA ILE A 14 23.41 18.67 26.43
C ILE A 14 22.17 17.82 26.16
N ASN A 15 21.09 18.50 25.78
CA ASN A 15 19.78 17.97 25.46
C ASN A 15 19.76 17.22 24.10
N ASP A 16 20.63 16.21 23.95
CA ASP A 16 20.78 15.44 22.71
C ASP A 16 19.62 14.45 22.48
N GLY A 17 18.95 14.03 23.55
CA GLY A 17 17.75 13.19 23.46
C GLY A 17 16.60 13.86 22.69
N SER A 18 16.46 15.18 22.78
CA SER A 18 15.38 15.92 22.11
C SER A 18 15.53 15.97 20.60
N LYS A 19 16.76 16.12 20.08
CA LYS A 19 17.02 16.13 18.64
C LYS A 19 16.77 14.74 18.03
N ILE A 20 17.17 13.67 18.71
CA ILE A 20 16.94 12.29 18.29
C ILE A 20 15.43 11.97 18.29
N ARG A 21 14.70 12.33 19.36
CA ARG A 21 13.24 12.16 19.44
C ARG A 21 12.49 12.91 18.33
N LYS A 22 12.86 14.17 18.05
CA LYS A 22 12.28 14.96 16.95
C LYS A 22 12.53 14.32 15.58
N ARG A 23 13.73 13.77 15.34
CA ARG A 23 14.07 13.07 14.08
C ARG A 23 13.30 11.75 13.90
N ALA A 24 13.18 10.95 14.96
CA ALA A 24 12.40 9.71 14.96
C ALA A 24 10.91 9.98 14.71
N ASN A 25 10.36 11.01 15.36
CA ASN A 25 8.97 11.41 15.20
C ASN A 25 8.70 11.95 13.78
N LYS A 26 9.60 12.77 13.22
CA LYS A 26 9.53 13.23 11.80
C LYS A 26 9.59 12.08 10.79
N LYS A 27 10.40 11.05 11.07
CA LYS A 27 10.47 9.82 10.24
C LYS A 27 9.18 9.00 10.34
N GLN A 28 8.58 8.88 11.52
CA GLN A 28 7.28 8.21 11.71
C GLN A 28 6.14 8.99 11.04
N ILE A 29 6.09 10.32 11.18
CA ILE A 29 5.09 11.18 10.51
C ILE A 29 5.20 11.04 8.99
N ARG A 30 6.43 11.06 8.43
CA ARG A 30 6.67 10.82 7.00
C ARG A 30 6.24 9.42 6.54
N LYS A 31 6.41 8.40 7.39
CA LYS A 31 5.93 7.04 7.09
C LYS A 31 4.40 6.97 7.12
N ARG A 32 3.76 7.60 8.11
CA ARG A 32 2.29 7.68 8.21
C ARG A 32 1.66 8.33 6.97
N GLY A 33 2.22 9.44 6.48
CA GLY A 33 1.73 10.08 5.25
C GLY A 33 1.96 9.28 3.97
N ARG A 34 2.95 8.38 3.94
CA ARG A 34 3.28 7.57 2.74
C ARG A 34 2.27 6.44 2.49
N TYR A 35 1.65 5.93 3.55
CA TYR A 35 0.72 4.79 3.50
C TYR A 35 -0.72 5.21 3.80
N GLN A 36 -1.04 6.50 3.66
CA GLN A 36 -2.40 6.99 3.74
C GLN A 36 -3.10 6.89 2.39
N ASP A 37 -4.44 6.88 2.41
CA ASP A 37 -5.24 6.92 1.19
C ASP A 37 -5.01 8.26 0.47
N PRO A 38 -4.52 8.26 -0.78
CA PRO A 38 -4.33 9.50 -1.53
C PRO A 38 -5.64 10.17 -1.97
N ASP A 39 -6.77 9.46 -1.97
CA ASP A 39 -8.08 9.98 -2.38
C ASP A 39 -9.23 9.22 -1.69
N PRO A 40 -9.46 9.44 -0.38
CA PRO A 40 -10.45 8.69 0.40
C PRO A 40 -11.89 8.89 -0.11
N ASP A 41 -12.18 10.07 -0.62
CA ASP A 41 -13.50 10.40 -1.17
C ASP A 41 -13.73 9.89 -2.59
N LEU A 42 -12.69 9.37 -3.26
CA LEU A 42 -12.71 8.92 -4.66
C LEU A 42 -13.09 10.03 -5.66
N THR A 43 -12.79 11.29 -5.33
CA THR A 43 -13.12 12.46 -6.17
C THR A 43 -12.33 12.48 -7.48
N LYS A 44 -11.10 11.96 -7.47
CA LYS A 44 -10.20 11.93 -8.61
C LYS A 44 -10.22 10.57 -9.32
N PHE A 45 -10.95 9.60 -8.78
CA PHE A 45 -11.01 8.26 -9.34
C PHE A 45 -11.78 8.26 -10.67
N LYS A 46 -11.04 8.08 -11.76
CA LYS A 46 -11.58 7.76 -13.07
C LYS A 46 -11.43 6.27 -13.32
N ARG A 47 -12.53 5.61 -13.67
CA ARG A 47 -12.54 4.19 -13.98
C ARG A 47 -11.67 3.93 -15.22
N PRO A 48 -10.59 3.13 -15.13
CA PRO A 48 -9.64 2.98 -16.23
C PRO A 48 -10.10 1.97 -17.30
N CYS A 49 -11.09 1.13 -16.99
CA CYS A 49 -11.61 0.14 -17.94
C CYS A 49 -13.02 -0.32 -17.55
N SER A 50 -13.74 -0.86 -18.53
CA SER A 50 -15.12 -1.35 -18.40
C SER A 50 -15.24 -2.81 -18.85
N HIS A 51 -14.34 -3.68 -18.41
CA HIS A 51 -14.43 -5.11 -18.73
C HIS A 51 -15.66 -5.75 -18.07
N ASP A 52 -16.48 -6.43 -18.87
CA ASP A 52 -17.52 -7.36 -18.42
C ASP A 52 -17.52 -8.63 -19.29
N ASN A 53 -16.42 -9.37 -19.23
CA ASN A 53 -16.27 -10.64 -19.93
C ASN A 53 -16.10 -11.79 -18.93
N LYS A 54 -16.00 -13.03 -19.44
CA LYS A 54 -15.84 -14.23 -18.61
C LYS A 54 -14.58 -14.18 -17.72
N THR A 55 -13.54 -13.46 -18.14
CA THR A 55 -12.24 -13.39 -17.46
C THR A 55 -12.12 -12.26 -16.46
N PHE A 56 -12.68 -11.08 -16.76
CA PHE A 56 -12.61 -9.88 -15.95
C PHE A 56 -13.96 -9.18 -15.91
N GLN A 57 -14.42 -8.89 -14.69
CA GLN A 57 -15.72 -8.27 -14.40
C GLN A 57 -15.52 -6.94 -13.68
N CYS A 58 -14.62 -6.10 -14.22
CA CYS A 58 -14.32 -4.79 -13.65
C CYS A 58 -15.59 -3.95 -13.49
N GLN A 59 -16.50 -3.99 -14.45
CA GLN A 59 -17.76 -3.21 -14.45
C GLN A 59 -18.66 -3.51 -13.24
N LYS A 60 -18.60 -4.73 -12.69
CA LYS A 60 -19.46 -5.13 -11.56
C LYS A 60 -19.06 -4.51 -10.22
N VAL A 61 -17.83 -4.04 -10.10
CA VAL A 61 -17.34 -3.38 -8.88
C VAL A 61 -17.93 -1.98 -8.80
N LYS A 62 -18.67 -1.63 -7.75
CA LYS A 62 -19.22 -0.28 -7.57
C LYS A 62 -18.23 0.62 -6.82
N ILE A 63 -18.41 1.93 -6.93
CA ILE A 63 -17.60 2.91 -6.18
C ILE A 63 -17.71 2.66 -4.66
N SER A 64 -18.89 2.24 -4.19
CA SER A 64 -19.11 1.84 -2.79
C SER A 64 -18.21 0.68 -2.35
N ASP A 65 -18.00 -0.31 -3.21
CA ASP A 65 -17.14 -1.47 -2.91
C ASP A 65 -15.67 -1.02 -2.83
N ILE A 66 -15.26 -0.12 -3.73
CA ILE A 66 -13.92 0.48 -3.73
C ILE A 66 -13.68 1.25 -2.44
N ARG A 67 -14.63 2.13 -2.05
CA ARG A 67 -14.54 2.90 -0.81
C ARG A 67 -14.46 2.00 0.42
N ALA A 68 -15.25 0.93 0.46
CA ALA A 68 -15.22 -0.03 1.57
C ALA A 68 -13.87 -0.77 1.67
N ILE A 69 -13.25 -1.11 0.54
CA ILE A 69 -11.94 -1.75 0.52
C ILE A 69 -10.84 -0.78 0.91
N ARG A 70 -10.86 0.45 0.38
CA ARG A 70 -9.88 1.48 0.72
C ARG A 70 -9.93 1.86 2.19
N SER A 71 -11.14 2.05 2.74
CA SER A 71 -11.34 2.26 4.18
C SER A 71 -10.69 1.13 4.98
N LYS A 72 -10.95 -0.13 4.65
CA LYS A 72 -10.32 -1.26 5.34
C LYS A 72 -8.81 -1.35 5.13
N LEU A 73 -8.30 -0.98 3.97
CA LEU A 73 -6.87 -1.05 3.66
C LEU A 73 -6.11 0.01 4.46
N TYR A 74 -6.54 1.27 4.35
CA TYR A 74 -5.86 2.44 4.89
C TYR A 74 -6.19 2.76 6.35
N ASP A 75 -7.17 2.09 6.95
CA ASP A 75 -7.45 2.15 8.39
C ASP A 75 -6.24 1.73 9.24
N VAL A 76 -5.40 0.83 8.72
CA VAL A 76 -4.18 0.41 9.42
C VAL A 76 -2.99 1.26 8.96
N PRO A 77 -2.29 1.95 9.87
CA PRO A 77 -1.15 2.81 9.51
C PRO A 77 0.15 2.03 9.22
N ASP A 78 0.18 0.73 9.51
CA ASP A 78 1.35 -0.11 9.28
C ASP A 78 1.38 -0.71 7.86
N LYS A 79 2.51 -0.56 7.19
CA LYS A 79 2.72 -0.99 5.81
C LYS A 79 2.60 -2.51 5.68
N THR A 80 3.21 -3.26 6.61
CA THR A 80 3.24 -4.72 6.53
C THR A 80 1.82 -5.29 6.55
N MET A 81 0.97 -4.74 7.43
CA MET A 81 -0.44 -5.11 7.50
C MET A 81 -1.23 -4.69 6.25
N GLN A 82 -0.94 -3.53 5.65
CA GLN A 82 -1.52 -3.13 4.36
C GLN A 82 -1.12 -4.10 3.24
N ASP A 83 0.16 -4.45 3.15
CA ASP A 83 0.69 -5.39 2.16
C ASP A 83 0.05 -6.78 2.34
N MET A 84 -0.15 -7.25 3.59
CA MET A 84 -0.90 -8.48 3.87
C MET A 84 -2.35 -8.41 3.39
N LYS A 85 -3.07 -7.30 3.65
CA LYS A 85 -4.44 -7.09 3.15
C LYS A 85 -4.49 -7.09 1.62
N LEU A 86 -3.51 -6.46 0.97
CA LEU A 86 -3.35 -6.49 -0.49
C LEU A 86 -3.15 -7.93 -1.00
N CYS A 87 -2.32 -8.72 -0.34
CA CYS A 87 -2.09 -10.12 -0.68
C CYS A 87 -3.38 -10.95 -0.63
N HIS A 88 -4.27 -10.71 0.35
CA HIS A 88 -5.57 -11.41 0.42
C HIS A 88 -6.52 -11.07 -0.73
N MET A 89 -6.29 -9.98 -1.45
CA MET A 89 -7.06 -9.61 -2.65
C MET A 89 -6.43 -10.15 -3.94
N ASN A 90 -5.27 -10.80 -3.84
CA ASN A 90 -4.51 -11.30 -4.98
C ASN A 90 -4.36 -12.82 -4.88
N SER A 91 -4.36 -13.49 -6.02
CA SER A 91 -3.96 -14.89 -6.13
C SER A 91 -2.82 -14.99 -7.12
N VAL A 92 -1.75 -15.66 -6.72
CA VAL A 92 -0.58 -15.87 -7.56
C VAL A 92 -0.56 -17.33 -7.98
N SER A 93 -0.49 -17.58 -9.29
CA SER A 93 -0.32 -18.92 -9.85
C SER A 93 0.90 -18.97 -10.76
N THR A 94 1.65 -20.06 -10.65
CA THR A 94 2.72 -20.37 -11.61
C THR A 94 2.09 -20.91 -12.89
N THR A 95 2.62 -20.52 -14.06
CA THR A 95 2.07 -21.01 -15.33
C THR A 95 2.34 -22.51 -15.45
N ALA A 96 1.28 -23.32 -15.52
CA ALA A 96 1.37 -24.80 -15.58
C ALA A 96 2.03 -25.35 -16.87
N ARG A 97 2.09 -24.58 -17.96
CA ARG A 97 2.63 -25.05 -19.24
C ARG A 97 4.15 -24.96 -19.32
N LYS A 98 4.80 -26.10 -19.13
CA LYS A 98 6.16 -26.39 -19.60
C LYS A 98 6.10 -26.70 -21.12
N ARG A 99 6.29 -25.70 -21.98
CA ARG A 99 6.94 -26.02 -23.26
C ARG A 99 8.44 -25.97 -22.99
N PRO A 100 9.20 -27.04 -23.23
CA PRO A 100 10.65 -26.99 -23.07
C PRO A 100 11.19 -26.00 -24.11
N VAL A 101 11.46 -24.77 -23.67
CA VAL A 101 12.31 -23.86 -24.44
C VAL A 101 13.73 -24.29 -24.13
N LYS A 102 14.48 -24.64 -25.19
CA LYS A 102 15.81 -25.26 -25.12
C LYS A 102 16.83 -24.46 -24.27
N ASN A 103 16.53 -23.18 -23.99
CA ASN A 103 17.30 -22.29 -23.12
C ASN A 103 16.39 -21.68 -22.04
N ASN A 104 16.57 -22.15 -20.80
CA ASN A 104 16.08 -21.59 -19.53
C ASN A 104 14.76 -20.78 -19.57
N PRO A 105 13.58 -21.43 -19.60
CA PRO A 105 12.32 -20.72 -19.58
C PRO A 105 12.09 -20.10 -18.19
N ARG A 106 12.35 -18.79 -18.06
CA ARG A 106 11.92 -18.02 -16.87
C ARG A 106 10.45 -18.31 -16.62
N GLN A 107 10.14 -18.95 -15.49
CA GLN A 107 8.75 -19.26 -15.13
C GLN A 107 7.97 -17.95 -15.01
N ARG A 108 6.98 -17.75 -15.88
CA ARG A 108 6.10 -16.58 -15.78
C ARG A 108 5.07 -16.83 -14.68
N THR A 109 5.23 -16.09 -13.59
CA THR A 109 4.23 -15.98 -12.53
C THR A 109 3.05 -15.14 -13.02
N ARG A 110 1.82 -15.61 -12.81
CA ARG A 110 0.59 -14.89 -13.13
C ARG A 110 -0.09 -14.45 -11.84
N ALA A 111 -0.44 -13.17 -11.76
CA ALA A 111 -1.26 -12.63 -10.68
C ALA A 111 -2.71 -12.42 -11.16
N ALA A 112 -3.66 -12.86 -10.36
CA ALA A 112 -5.08 -12.57 -10.48
C ALA A 112 -5.50 -11.65 -9.33
N PHE A 113 -6.35 -10.68 -9.64
CA PHE A 113 -6.78 -9.65 -8.70
C PHE A 113 -8.28 -9.78 -8.47
N PHE A 114 -8.73 -9.68 -7.24
CA PHE A 114 -10.12 -9.92 -6.86
C PHE A 114 -10.70 -8.79 -6.01
N PHE A 115 -11.98 -8.50 -6.24
CA PHE A 115 -12.78 -7.60 -5.42
C PHE A 115 -13.97 -8.36 -4.84
N LYS A 116 -14.29 -8.10 -3.57
CA LYS A 116 -15.53 -8.59 -2.96
C LYS A 116 -16.64 -7.59 -3.25
N VAL A 117 -17.63 -8.01 -4.03
CA VAL A 117 -18.79 -7.18 -4.40
C VAL A 117 -20.01 -7.69 -3.65
N LYS A 118 -20.78 -6.78 -3.06
CA LYS A 118 -22.07 -7.11 -2.42
C LYS A 118 -23.11 -7.37 -3.50
N GLY A 119 -23.57 -8.62 -3.61
CA GLY A 119 -24.77 -8.98 -4.37
C GLY A 119 -26.02 -8.95 -3.50
N ASN A 120 -27.19 -9.22 -4.10
CA ASN A 120 -28.49 -9.16 -3.40
C ASN A 120 -28.62 -10.15 -2.22
N ARG A 121 -27.91 -11.30 -2.27
CA ARG A 121 -28.01 -12.36 -1.24
C ARG A 121 -26.67 -12.81 -0.67
N SER A 122 -25.56 -12.45 -1.30
CA SER A 122 -24.23 -12.86 -0.84
C SER A 122 -23.12 -11.97 -1.40
N THR A 123 -21.99 -11.95 -0.70
CA THR A 123 -20.77 -11.30 -1.17
C THR A 123 -20.07 -12.24 -2.15
N LYS A 124 -19.83 -11.78 -3.38
CA LYS A 124 -19.13 -12.57 -4.41
C LYS A 124 -17.77 -11.97 -4.72
N ALA A 125 -16.76 -12.81 -4.89
CA ALA A 125 -15.46 -12.38 -5.38
C ALA A 125 -15.50 -12.28 -6.91
N VAL A 126 -15.23 -11.08 -7.44
CA VAL A 126 -15.12 -10.84 -8.88
C VAL A 126 -13.67 -10.63 -9.26
N LYS A 127 -13.24 -11.26 -10.35
CA LYS A 127 -11.90 -11.08 -10.89
C LYS A 127 -11.82 -9.80 -11.69
N VAL A 128 -10.80 -8.98 -11.45
CA VAL A 128 -10.56 -7.71 -12.13
C VAL A 128 -9.19 -7.69 -12.81
N CYS A 129 -9.01 -6.81 -13.79
CA CYS A 129 -7.71 -6.64 -14.41
C CYS A 129 -6.76 -5.87 -13.47
N ARG A 130 -5.45 -6.03 -13.68
CA ARG A 130 -4.41 -5.36 -12.88
C ARG A 130 -4.59 -3.84 -12.87
N PHE A 131 -4.81 -3.23 -14.04
CA PHE A 131 -4.95 -1.78 -14.17
C PHE A 131 -6.12 -1.23 -13.34
N PHE A 132 -7.28 -1.92 -13.40
CA PHE A 132 -8.42 -1.57 -12.57
C PHE A 132 -8.10 -1.70 -11.08
N PHE A 133 -7.51 -2.81 -10.68
CA PHE A 133 -7.15 -3.05 -9.28
C PHE A 133 -6.24 -1.95 -8.73
N MET A 134 -5.18 -1.61 -9.45
CA MET A 134 -4.23 -0.59 -9.01
C MET A 134 -4.89 0.79 -8.88
N ALA A 135 -5.70 1.18 -9.86
CA ALA A 135 -6.43 2.45 -9.80
C ALA A 135 -7.46 2.48 -8.67
N ALA A 136 -8.22 1.40 -8.49
CA ALA A 136 -9.27 1.30 -7.49
C ALA A 136 -8.70 1.34 -6.07
N VAL A 137 -7.59 0.64 -5.83
CA VAL A 137 -6.97 0.62 -4.51
C VAL A 137 -6.12 1.88 -4.27
N GLY A 138 -5.62 2.53 -5.33
CA GLY A 138 -4.78 3.72 -5.24
C GLY A 138 -3.29 3.41 -5.07
N VAL A 139 -2.86 2.21 -5.49
CA VAL A 139 -1.46 1.78 -5.40
C VAL A 139 -0.73 2.14 -6.69
N LYS A 140 0.46 2.72 -6.55
CA LYS A 140 1.36 3.02 -7.68
C LYS A 140 2.35 1.88 -7.89
N ASN A 141 2.71 1.62 -9.15
CA ASN A 141 3.85 0.75 -9.44
C ASN A 141 5.11 1.50 -9.04
N TYR A 142 5.81 0.99 -8.03
CA TYR A 142 7.20 1.35 -7.81
C TYR A 142 8.03 0.22 -8.43
N PHE A 143 8.80 0.53 -9.46
CA PHE A 143 9.88 -0.34 -9.87
C PHE A 143 10.93 -0.29 -8.77
N VAL A 144 11.21 -1.44 -8.17
CA VAL A 144 12.42 -1.60 -7.37
C VAL A 144 13.54 -1.78 -8.40
N GLN A 145 14.28 -0.71 -8.66
CA GLN A 145 15.61 -0.85 -9.25
C GLN A 145 16.45 -1.53 -8.18
N ASN A 146 16.79 -2.79 -8.41
CA ASN A 146 17.83 -3.45 -7.63
C ASN A 146 19.14 -2.95 -8.24
N ASP A 147 19.76 -1.97 -7.58
CA ASP A 147 21.18 -1.63 -7.79
C ASP A 147 22.06 -2.73 -7.17
#